data_AF-A0A358NA76-F1
#
_entry.id   AF-A0A358NA76-F1
#
_cell.length_a   1.000
_cell.length_b   1.000
_cell.length_c   1.000
_cell.angle_alpha   90.00
_cell.angle_beta   90.00
_cell.angle_gamma   90.00
#
_symmetry.space_group_name_H-M   'P 1'
#
loop_
_entity.id
_entity.type
_entity.pdbx_description
1 polymer ?
#
loop_
_entity_poly.entity_id
_entity_poly.type
_entity_poly.pdbx_seq_one_letter_code
_entity_poly.pdbx_strand_id
1 'polypeptide(L)' 'MIRTAFLLIPVLACTIVPTLAQSPRDARSRGGGSQLPQPGTILPTVSAVDEQGRDFSTASLRGSYTVLVFGCLT' A
#
# COMPACT_ATOMS: atom_id res chain seq x y z
N MET A 1 53.62 -6.53 -1.68
CA MET A 1 52.37 -7.28 -1.92
C MET A 1 51.25 -7.01 -0.89
N ILE A 2 51.49 -6.21 0.16
CA ILE A 2 50.50 -5.98 1.24
C ILE A 2 49.54 -4.79 1.00
N ARG A 3 49.88 -3.90 0.06
CA ARG A 3 49.11 -2.69 -0.28
C ARG A 3 47.84 -2.95 -1.10
N THR A 4 47.82 -4.02 -1.90
CA THR A 4 46.68 -4.39 -2.76
C THR A 4 45.55 -5.05 -1.95
N ALA A 5 45.88 -5.80 -0.90
CA ALA A 5 44.88 -6.43 -0.04
C ALA A 5 44.04 -5.39 0.74
N PHE A 6 44.64 -4.27 1.15
CA PHE A 6 43.98 -3.23 1.94
C PHE A 6 42.92 -2.43 1.16
N LEU A 7 43.04 -2.38 -0.18
CA LEU A 7 42.07 -1.71 -1.06
C LEU A 7 40.92 -2.63 -1.53
N LEU A 8 41.11 -3.95 -1.49
CA LEU A 8 40.09 -4.91 -1.92
C LEU A 8 39.00 -5.15 -0.85
N ILE A 9 39.36 -5.03 0.43
CA ILE A 9 38.44 -5.22 1.56
C ILE A 9 37.28 -4.19 1.59
N PRO A 10 37.50 -2.86 1.43
CA PRO A 10 36.40 -1.89 1.44
C PRO A 10 35.54 -1.98 0.17
N VAL A 11 36.12 -2.34 -0.98
CA VAL A 11 35.38 -2.50 -2.25
C VAL A 11 34.45 -3.70 -2.21
N LEU A 12 34.89 -4.82 -1.60
CA LEU A 12 34.06 -6.01 -1.40
C LEU A 12 32.91 -5.73 -0.41
N ALA A 13 33.12 -4.90 0.61
CA ALA A 13 32.06 -4.52 1.55
C ALA A 13 30.96 -3.69 0.86
N CYS A 14 31.31 -2.80 -0.07
CA CYS A 14 30.32 -1.95 -0.77
C CYS A 14 29.41 -2.71 -1.75
N THR A 15 29.76 -3.91 -2.21
CA THR A 15 28.95 -4.67 -3.17
C THR A 15 27.96 -5.65 -2.52
N ILE A 16 28.10 -5.94 -1.23
CA ILE A 16 27.25 -6.93 -0.52
C ILE A 16 26.11 -6.27 0.27
N VAL A 17 26.19 -4.96 0.55
CA VAL A 17 25.16 -4.23 1.31
C VAL A 17 23.81 -4.06 0.57
N PRO A 18 23.71 -3.92 -0.77
CA PRO A 18 22.42 -3.63 -1.38
C PRO A 18 21.49 -4.87 -1.45
N THR A 19 22.02 -6.09 -1.29
CA THR A 19 21.23 -7.33 -1.37
C THR A 19 20.48 -7.66 -0.07
N LEU A 20 20.93 -7.16 1.08
CA LEU A 20 20.22 -7.36 2.36
C LEU A 20 19.26 -6.22 2.70
N ALA A 21 19.35 -5.07 2.01
CA ALA A 21 18.46 -3.93 2.19
C ALA A 21 17.17 -4.01 1.34
N GLN A 22 16.98 -5.10 0.57
CA GLN A 22 15.70 -5.42 -0.05
C GLN A 22 14.76 -5.95 1.03
N SER A 23 14.29 -5.04 1.90
CA SER A 23 13.07 -5.25 2.66
C SER A 23 12.00 -5.72 1.66
N PRO A 24 11.35 -6.87 1.90
CA PRO A 24 10.22 -7.28 1.09
C PRO A 24 9.25 -6.10 1.14
N ARG A 25 9.14 -5.34 0.04
CA ARG A 25 8.06 -4.39 -0.13
C ARG A 25 6.82 -5.20 0.15
N ASP A 26 6.18 -4.90 1.27
CA ASP A 26 4.89 -5.46 1.64
C ASP A 26 4.12 -5.63 0.34
N ALA A 27 3.83 -6.88 0.01
CA ALA A 27 2.74 -7.21 -0.86
C ALA A 27 1.48 -6.73 -0.13
N ARG A 28 1.33 -5.40 -0.05
CA ARG A 28 0.18 -4.70 0.47
C ARG A 28 -0.91 -5.20 -0.46
N SER A 29 -1.69 -6.11 0.08
CA SER A 29 -2.81 -6.78 -0.57
C SER A 29 -3.55 -5.73 -1.38
N ARG A 30 -3.26 -5.67 -2.68
CA ARG A 30 -4.14 -5.02 -3.64
C ARG A 30 -5.39 -5.86 -3.54
N GLY A 31 -6.39 -5.36 -2.81
CA GLY A 31 -7.69 -5.98 -2.60
C GLY A 31 -8.46 -6.11 -3.91
N GLY A 32 -7.91 -6.87 -4.84
CA GLY A 32 -8.51 -7.31 -6.08
C GLY A 32 -8.96 -8.75 -5.90
N GLY A 33 -10.24 -8.93 -5.63
CA GLY A 33 -10.84 -10.23 -5.30
C GLY A 33 -11.12 -10.27 -3.80
N SER A 34 -12.32 -10.00 -3.32
CA SER A 34 -13.57 -10.60 -3.79
C SER A 34 -14.77 -9.74 -3.39
N GLN A 35 -15.75 -9.70 -4.29
CA GLN A 35 -17.13 -9.26 -4.06
C GLN A 35 -17.40 -7.76 -4.16
N LEU A 36 -17.48 -7.27 -5.42
CA LEU A 36 -18.32 -6.12 -5.71
C LEU A 36 -19.77 -6.46 -5.28
N PRO A 37 -20.47 -5.55 -4.59
CA PRO A 37 -21.86 -5.78 -4.22
C PRO A 37 -22.71 -5.91 -5.49
N GLN A 38 -23.58 -6.91 -5.53
CA GLN A 38 -24.50 -7.09 -6.65
C GLN A 38 -25.70 -6.14 -6.53
N PRO A 39 -26.34 -5.75 -7.64
CA PRO A 39 -27.59 -4.99 -7.58
C PRO A 39 -28.63 -5.68 -6.68
N GLY A 40 -29.34 -4.90 -5.87
CA GLY A 40 -30.33 -5.40 -4.91
C GLY A 40 -29.73 -5.92 -3.58
N THR A 41 -28.40 -5.99 -3.45
CA THR A 41 -27.74 -6.29 -2.17
C THR A 41 -27.52 -5.02 -1.35
N ILE A 42 -27.43 -5.18 -0.03
CA ILE A 42 -27.09 -4.06 0.86
C ILE A 42 -25.63 -3.68 0.63
N LEU A 43 -25.38 -2.42 0.29
CA LEU A 43 -24.03 -1.87 0.18
C LEU A 43 -23.30 -2.01 1.53
N PRO A 44 -22.06 -2.53 1.54
CA PRO A 44 -21.27 -2.64 2.75
C PRO A 44 -20.98 -1.25 3.32
N THR A 45 -20.86 -1.19 4.65
CA THR A 45 -20.38 0.02 5.31
C THR A 45 -18.88 0.13 5.08
N VAL A 46 -18.44 1.26 4.53
CA VAL A 46 -17.04 1.58 4.25
C VAL A 46 -16.63 2.72 5.16
N SER A 47 -15.45 2.60 5.76
CA SER A 47 -14.80 3.67 6.49
C SER A 47 -13.66 4.23 5.65
N ALA A 48 -13.59 5.55 5.56
CA ALA A 48 -12.58 6.31 4.83
C ALA A 48 -12.14 7.51 5.67
N VAL A 49 -11.21 8.29 5.15
CA VAL A 49 -10.80 9.59 5.71
C VAL A 49 -11.12 10.68 4.71
N ASP A 50 -11.64 11.81 5.18
CA ASP A 50 -11.91 12.99 4.35
C ASP A 50 -10.63 13.79 4.05
N GLU A 51 -10.74 14.86 3.25
CA GLU A 51 -9.57 15.68 2.90
C GLU A 51 -8.95 16.43 4.10
N GLN A 52 -9.67 16.55 5.22
CA GLN A 52 -9.15 17.12 6.47
C GLN A 52 -8.55 16.06 7.41
N GLY A 53 -8.52 14.78 7.00
CA GLY A 53 -8.01 13.67 7.79
C GLY A 53 -8.96 13.21 8.90
N ARG A 54 -10.25 13.55 8.81
CA ARG A 54 -11.27 13.07 9.76
C ARG A 54 -11.88 11.76 9.28
N ASP A 55 -12.28 10.93 10.22
CA ASP A 55 -12.97 9.68 9.93
C ASP A 55 -14.32 9.93 9.26
N PHE A 56 -14.56 9.24 8.16
CA PHE A 56 -15.81 9.26 7.42
C PHE A 56 -16.36 7.84 7.27
N SER A 57 -17.62 7.62 7.66
CA SER A 57 -18.30 6.34 7.45
C SER A 57 -19.48 6.51 6.51
N THR A 58 -19.60 5.62 5.51
CA THR A 58 -20.76 5.58 4.61
C THR A 58 -22.05 5.21 5.33
N ALA A 59 -22.00 4.74 6.58
CA ALA A 59 -23.19 4.53 7.41
C ALA A 59 -24.02 5.83 7.60
N SER A 60 -23.37 7.00 7.57
CA SER A 60 -24.03 8.31 7.64
C SER A 60 -24.88 8.63 6.40
N LEU A 61 -24.65 7.93 5.28
CA LEU A 61 -25.34 8.15 4.00
C LEU A 61 -26.62 7.30 3.86
N ARG A 62 -26.94 6.45 4.85
CA ARG A 62 -28.14 5.59 4.80
C ARG A 62 -29.41 6.43 4.71
N GLY A 63 -30.35 5.97 3.88
CA GLY A 63 -31.61 6.69 3.62
C GLY A 63 -31.51 7.73 2.50
N SER A 64 -30.31 8.04 2.02
CA SER A 64 -30.08 8.90 0.85
C SER A 64 -29.68 8.08 -0.37
N TYR A 65 -30.13 8.50 -1.56
CA TYR A 65 -29.60 7.95 -2.81
C TYR A 65 -28.15 8.42 -2.98
N THR A 66 -27.23 7.47 -2.96
CA THR A 66 -25.78 7.74 -2.85
C THR A 66 -25.02 6.97 -3.92
N VAL A 67 -24.04 7.62 -4.56
CA VAL A 67 -23.13 7.02 -5.53
C VAL A 67 -21.70 7.03 -4.94
N LEU A 68 -21.04 5.87 -4.90
CA LEU A 68 -19.65 5.73 -4.45
C LEU A 68 -18.73 5.54 -5.65
N VAL A 69 -17.77 6.45 -5.83
CA VAL A 69 -16.78 6.39 -6.91
C VAL A 69 -15.41 6.09 -6.31
N PHE A 70 -14.80 4.99 -6.72
CA PHE A 70 -13.44 4.62 -6.32
C PHE A 70 -12.47 4.94 -7.45
N GLY A 71 -11.47 5.77 -7.16
CA GLY A 71 -10.39 6.12 -8.09
C GLY A 71 -9.02 5.86 -7.47
N CYS A 72 -8.01 5.74 -8.30
CA CYS A 72 -6.62 5.79 -7.86
C CYS A 72 -6.08 7.22 -7.98
N LEU A 73 -5.35 7.67 -6.96
CA LEU A 73 -4.50 8.85 -7.06
C LEU A 73 -3.26 8.44 -7.86
N THR A 74 -2.98 9.15 -8.96
CA THR A 74 -1.78 8.98 -9.78
C THR A 74 -0.57 9.61 -9.13
#